data_AF-A0A238KM98-F1
#
_entry.id   AF-A0A238KM98-F1
#
_cell.length_a   1.000
_cell.length_b   1.000
_cell.length_c   1.000
_cell.angle_alpha   90.00
_cell.angle_beta   90.00
_cell.angle_gamma   90.00
#
_symmetry.space_group_name_H-M   'P 1'
#
loop_
_entity.id
_entity.type
_entity.pdbx_description
1 polymer ?
#
loop_
_entity_poly.entity_id
_entity_poly.type
_entity_poly.pdbx_seq_one_letter_code
_entity_poly.pdbx_strand_id
1 'polypeptide(L)'
;MENAVGFYWTLPVTWAHFVELPKDLEAAATVSKTIRYQMELIRRYAKDHDYNLIHEEVFLEIEPDRSSVHIQSALDFIERMCRTHSATILVVDFSVVQNWRRNGYMDEWFENTDMPFIRIPPDPLLSAEWTFDPGQHFGDWRKRHSDWMNSKHEREAFALRRSLELQETGLSVNAIAEQLNMEKTPSPTGKPWRESNLRTFMKKHK
;
A
#
# COMPACT_ATOMS: atom_id res chain seq x y z
N MET A 1 3.02 -28.47 17.18
CA MET A 1 2.58 -27.12 16.86
C MET A 1 3.83 -26.29 16.65
N GLU A 2 4.14 -25.95 15.41
CA GLU A 2 5.32 -25.17 15.05
C GLU A 2 5.03 -23.67 15.22
N ASN A 3 6.04 -22.87 15.57
CA ASN A 3 5.84 -21.43 15.67
C ASN A 3 5.85 -20.80 14.28
N ALA A 4 5.03 -19.78 14.08
CA ALA A 4 4.98 -19.02 12.84
C ALA A 4 4.87 -17.51 13.10
N VAL A 5 5.41 -16.73 12.17
CA VAL A 5 5.24 -15.28 12.11
C VAL A 5 4.48 -14.94 10.83
N GLY A 6 3.35 -14.27 10.95
CA GLY A 6 2.62 -13.75 9.80
C GLY A 6 3.23 -12.45 9.32
N PHE A 7 3.56 -12.33 8.03
CA PHE A 7 4.05 -11.09 7.44
C PHE A 7 3.08 -10.57 6.38
N TYR A 8 2.55 -9.37 6.61
CA TYR A 8 1.56 -8.74 5.75
C TYR A 8 2.10 -7.44 5.20
N TRP A 9 1.91 -7.22 3.91
CA TRP A 9 2.42 -6.02 3.29
C TRP A 9 1.50 -5.44 2.22
N THR A 10 1.64 -4.15 1.96
CA THR A 10 0.95 -3.49 0.85
C THR A 10 1.76 -2.29 0.35
N LEU A 11 1.30 -1.69 -0.74
CA LEU A 11 1.89 -0.49 -1.34
C LEU A 11 1.01 0.73 -1.03
N PRO A 12 1.59 1.92 -0.86
CA PRO A 12 0.84 3.15 -0.80
C PRO A 12 0.15 3.41 -2.14
N VAL A 13 -1.00 4.06 -2.07
CA VAL A 13 -1.75 4.57 -3.21
C VAL A 13 -1.99 6.05 -2.99
N THR A 14 -1.03 6.86 -3.45
CA THR A 14 -1.04 8.32 -3.26
C THR A 14 -2.29 8.99 -3.79
N TRP A 15 -2.77 8.56 -4.96
CA TRP A 15 -3.97 9.13 -5.58
C TRP A 15 -5.26 8.81 -4.83
N ALA A 16 -5.26 7.76 -4.00
CA ALA A 16 -6.37 7.41 -3.12
C ALA A 16 -6.13 7.87 -1.68
N HIS A 17 -5.12 8.70 -1.44
CA HIS A 17 -4.71 9.16 -0.11
C HIS A 17 -4.36 8.05 0.90
N PHE A 18 -4.03 6.86 0.39
CA PHE A 18 -3.56 5.75 1.21
C PHE A 18 -2.03 5.79 1.23
N VAL A 19 -1.46 6.53 2.17
CA VAL A 19 0.00 6.77 2.25
C VAL A 19 0.61 6.40 3.61
N GLU A 20 -0.25 6.05 4.56
CA GLU A 20 0.12 5.66 5.91
C GLU A 20 -0.68 4.42 6.29
N LEU A 21 -0.10 3.61 7.17
CA LEU A 21 -0.71 2.39 7.67
C LEU A 21 -0.57 2.39 9.20
N PRO A 22 -1.66 2.14 9.95
CA PRO A 22 -1.57 1.91 11.38
C PRO A 22 -0.60 0.78 11.72
N LYS A 23 0.13 0.92 12.82
CA LYS A 23 1.01 -0.16 13.32
C LYS A 23 0.22 -1.32 13.94
N ASP A 24 -0.96 -1.01 14.49
CA ASP A 24 -1.87 -2.03 14.99
C ASP A 24 -2.48 -2.82 13.82
N LEU A 25 -2.40 -4.14 13.92
CA LEU A 25 -2.81 -5.04 12.84
C LEU A 25 -4.29 -4.92 12.50
N GLU A 26 -5.17 -4.90 13.50
CA GLU A 26 -6.61 -4.86 13.28
C GLU A 26 -7.06 -3.50 12.72
N ALA A 27 -6.42 -2.41 13.20
CA ALA A 27 -6.58 -1.09 12.60
C ALA A 27 -6.08 -1.05 11.15
N ALA A 28 -4.94 -1.68 10.84
CA ALA A 28 -4.41 -1.78 9.48
C ALA A 28 -5.34 -2.59 8.55
N ALA A 29 -5.90 -3.70 9.05
CA ALA A 29 -6.89 -4.51 8.34
C ALA A 29 -8.20 -3.73 8.08
N THR A 30 -8.58 -2.82 8.98
CA THR A 30 -9.75 -1.95 8.78
C THR A 30 -9.56 -0.97 7.62
N VAL A 31 -8.36 -0.41 7.46
CA VAL A 31 -8.09 0.60 6.41
C VAL A 31 -7.57 0.00 5.10
N SER A 32 -7.07 -1.24 5.10
CA SER A 32 -6.52 -1.91 3.93
C SER A 32 -7.12 -3.30 3.73
N LYS A 33 -7.95 -3.42 2.69
CA LYS A 33 -8.54 -4.72 2.28
C LYS A 33 -7.47 -5.76 1.97
N THR A 34 -6.32 -5.36 1.43
CA THR A 34 -5.19 -6.28 1.13
C THR A 34 -4.51 -6.78 2.41
N ILE A 35 -4.40 -5.96 3.46
CA ILE A 35 -3.87 -6.40 4.75
C ILE A 35 -4.87 -7.35 5.42
N ARG A 36 -6.16 -6.98 5.47
CA ARG A 36 -7.22 -7.85 5.98
C ARG A 36 -7.21 -9.23 5.31
N TYR A 37 -7.06 -9.24 3.99
CA TYR A 37 -6.97 -10.47 3.20
C TYR A 37 -5.81 -11.35 3.64
N GLN A 38 -4.60 -10.80 3.71
CA GLN A 38 -3.42 -11.56 4.11
C GLN A 38 -3.55 -12.10 5.53
N MET A 39 -4.05 -11.27 6.45
CA MET A 39 -4.30 -11.65 7.83
C MET A 39 -5.27 -12.83 7.93
N GLU A 40 -6.44 -12.74 7.27
CA GLU A 40 -7.43 -13.83 7.30
C GLU A 40 -6.89 -15.11 6.64
N LEU A 41 -6.19 -14.99 5.51
CA LEU A 41 -5.63 -16.14 4.79
C LEU A 41 -4.53 -16.84 5.60
N ILE A 42 -3.61 -16.08 6.19
CA ILE A 42 -2.51 -16.62 7.01
C ILE A 42 -3.04 -17.20 8.31
N ARG A 43 -4.00 -16.55 8.99
CA ARG A 43 -4.63 -17.11 10.20
C ARG A 43 -5.35 -18.43 9.90
N ARG A 44 -6.07 -18.51 8.78
CA ARG A 44 -6.68 -19.76 8.32
C ARG A 44 -5.64 -20.82 8.01
N TYR A 45 -4.61 -20.48 7.22
CA TYR A 45 -3.53 -21.40 6.88
C TYR A 45 -2.83 -21.95 8.13
N ALA A 46 -2.50 -21.07 9.08
CA ALA A 46 -1.86 -21.44 10.33
C ALA A 46 -2.71 -22.43 11.14
N LYS A 47 -4.02 -22.17 11.25
CA LYS A 47 -4.96 -23.08 11.90
C LYS A 47 -5.06 -24.43 11.20
N ASP A 48 -5.14 -24.43 9.87
CA ASP A 48 -5.31 -25.65 9.07
C ASP A 48 -4.04 -26.52 9.05
N HIS A 49 -2.87 -25.97 9.39
CA HIS A 49 -1.57 -26.65 9.38
C HIS A 49 -0.89 -26.71 10.76
N ASP A 50 -1.65 -26.51 11.85
CA ASP A 50 -1.15 -26.60 13.24
C ASP A 50 0.07 -25.68 13.54
N TYR A 51 0.06 -24.46 12.99
CA TYR A 51 0.99 -23.40 13.36
C TYR A 51 0.46 -22.56 14.53
N ASN A 52 1.37 -22.22 15.45
CA ASN A 52 1.18 -21.22 16.49
C ASN A 52 1.66 -19.86 15.97
N LEU A 53 0.74 -18.96 15.63
CA LEU A 53 1.08 -17.59 15.25
C LEU A 53 1.55 -16.81 16.49
N ILE A 54 2.88 -16.69 16.65
CA ILE A 54 3.50 -16.03 17.80
C ILE A 54 3.63 -14.51 17.60
N HIS A 55 3.61 -14.05 16.35
CA HIS A 55 3.68 -12.64 15.99
C HIS A 55 3.05 -12.42 14.62
N GLU A 56 2.51 -11.23 14.41
CA GLU A 56 1.93 -10.80 13.15
C GLU A 56 2.45 -9.38 12.86
N GLU A 57 3.19 -9.23 11.76
CA GLU A 57 3.87 -7.99 11.37
C GLU A 57 3.21 -7.38 10.14
N VAL A 58 2.94 -6.07 10.18
CA VAL A 58 2.33 -5.32 9.09
C VAL A 58 3.28 -4.26 8.54
N PHE A 59 3.45 -4.24 7.22
CA PHE A 59 4.39 -3.36 6.54
C PHE A 59 3.76 -2.59 5.38
N LEU A 60 4.00 -1.28 5.33
CA LEU A 60 3.69 -0.46 4.17
C LEU A 60 4.98 -0.18 3.39
N GLU A 61 5.08 -0.72 2.19
CA GLU A 61 6.24 -0.52 1.32
C GLU A 61 6.15 0.84 0.62
N ILE A 62 6.80 1.86 1.20
CA ILE A 62 6.68 3.25 0.75
C ILE A 62 7.48 3.51 -0.54
N GLU A 63 8.49 2.68 -0.87
CA GLU A 63 9.38 2.90 -2.02
C GLU A 63 9.69 1.59 -2.79
N PRO A 64 8.67 0.94 -3.40
CA PRO A 64 8.84 -0.35 -4.07
C PRO A 64 9.82 -0.32 -5.26
N ASP A 65 9.97 0.83 -5.91
CA ASP A 65 10.85 1.02 -7.09
C ASP A 65 12.31 1.34 -6.72
N ARG A 66 12.63 1.49 -5.43
CA ARG A 66 13.96 1.88 -4.94
C ARG A 66 14.40 0.97 -3.79
N SER A 67 14.70 -0.30 -4.10
CA SER A 67 15.52 -1.24 -3.28
C SER A 67 15.53 -0.90 -1.78
N SER A 68 14.36 -0.96 -1.13
CA SER A 68 14.10 -0.06 0.00
C SER A 68 14.78 -0.53 1.29
N VAL A 69 15.68 0.29 1.83
CA VAL A 69 16.19 0.14 3.21
C VAL A 69 15.04 0.05 4.24
N HIS A 70 13.85 0.51 3.87
CA HIS A 70 12.65 0.47 4.68
C HIS A 70 12.11 -0.95 4.92
N ILE A 71 12.05 -1.79 3.88
CA ILE A 71 11.62 -3.18 4.07
C ILE A 71 12.67 -3.99 4.83
N GLN A 72 13.96 -3.66 4.67
CA GLN A 72 15.05 -4.32 5.39
C GLN A 72 14.82 -4.29 6.91
N SER A 73 14.43 -3.15 7.47
CA SER A 73 14.18 -3.03 8.91
C SER A 73 13.04 -3.95 9.40
N ALA A 74 12.00 -4.16 8.60
CA ALA A 74 10.91 -5.07 8.92
C ALA A 74 11.35 -6.53 8.79
N LEU A 75 12.12 -6.85 7.75
CA LEU A 75 12.68 -8.19 7.52
C LEU A 75 13.68 -8.57 8.62
N ASP A 76 14.58 -7.65 9.02
CA ASP A 76 15.54 -7.85 10.12
C ASP A 76 14.82 -8.10 11.46
N PHE A 77 13.68 -7.44 11.68
CA PHE A 77 12.85 -7.65 12.86
C PHE A 77 12.22 -9.06 12.84
N ILE A 78 11.64 -9.46 11.72
CA ILE A 78 11.03 -10.79 11.54
C ILE A 78 12.09 -11.88 11.65
N GLU A 79 13.25 -11.71 11.02
CA GLU A 79 14.35 -12.66 11.09
C GLU A 79 14.76 -12.92 12.55
N ARG A 80 14.95 -11.84 13.31
CA ARG A 80 15.29 -11.93 14.73
C ARG A 80 14.22 -12.68 15.52
N MET A 81 12.95 -12.34 15.32
CA MET A 81 11.83 -13.03 15.96
C MET A 81 11.81 -14.52 15.62
N CYS A 82 11.95 -14.86 14.34
CA CYS A 82 11.95 -16.23 13.88
C CYS A 82 13.16 -17.01 14.41
N ARG A 83 14.35 -16.42 14.50
CA ARG A 83 15.53 -17.06 15.09
C ARG A 83 15.35 -17.29 16.58
N THR A 84 14.84 -16.30 17.32
CA THR A 84 14.61 -16.41 18.77
C THR A 84 13.59 -17.50 19.12
N HIS A 85 12.56 -17.67 18.29
CA HIS A 85 11.44 -18.57 18.57
C HIS A 85 11.40 -19.83 17.69
N SER A 86 12.43 -20.06 16.87
CA SER A 86 12.49 -21.13 15.87
C SER A 86 11.20 -21.19 15.03
N ALA A 87 10.79 -20.04 14.47
CA ALA A 87 9.52 -19.86 13.79
C ALA A 87 9.66 -19.78 12.27
N THR A 88 8.62 -20.22 11.55
CA THR A 88 8.50 -20.12 10.10
C THR A 88 7.79 -18.84 9.68
N ILE A 89 8.27 -18.17 8.64
CA ILE A 89 7.62 -16.97 8.08
C ILE A 89 6.48 -17.39 7.17
N LEU A 90 5.26 -16.91 7.43
CA LEU A 90 4.11 -17.09 6.55
C LEU A 90 3.85 -15.79 5.79
N VAL A 91 3.88 -15.85 4.47
CA VAL A 91 3.68 -14.69 3.59
C VAL A 91 2.78 -15.07 2.43
N VAL A 92 1.91 -14.15 2.00
CA VAL A 92 1.07 -14.37 0.81
C VAL A 92 1.83 -13.96 -0.45
N ASP A 93 1.84 -14.83 -1.45
CA ASP A 93 2.50 -14.57 -2.72
C ASP A 93 1.51 -14.13 -3.81
N PHE A 94 1.35 -12.81 -3.96
CA PHE A 94 0.48 -12.26 -5.01
C PHE A 94 1.02 -12.42 -6.44
N SER A 95 2.29 -12.79 -6.61
CA SER A 95 2.91 -12.89 -7.94
C SER A 95 2.33 -14.05 -8.75
N VAL A 96 1.77 -15.08 -8.11
CA VAL A 96 1.28 -16.28 -8.81
C VAL A 96 -0.03 -16.07 -9.57
N VAL A 97 -0.83 -15.04 -9.26
CA VAL A 97 -2.13 -14.81 -9.91
C VAL A 97 -2.06 -14.03 -11.22
N GLN A 98 -1.00 -13.25 -11.46
CA GLN A 98 -0.73 -12.51 -12.71
C GLN A 98 0.56 -11.65 -12.63
N ASN A 99 1.57 -12.12 -11.89
CA ASN A 99 2.77 -11.36 -11.53
C ASN A 99 2.45 -10.03 -10.82
N TRP A 100 1.36 -9.99 -10.06
CA TRP A 100 0.93 -8.79 -9.35
C TRP A 100 1.71 -8.61 -8.08
N ARG A 101 1.97 -7.34 -7.73
CA ARG A 101 2.65 -6.96 -6.50
C ARG A 101 3.95 -7.77 -6.30
N ARG A 102 4.73 -7.93 -7.38
CA ARG A 102 6.09 -8.46 -7.24
C ARG A 102 6.94 -7.43 -6.53
N ASN A 103 7.66 -7.85 -5.48
CA ASN A 103 8.61 -7.00 -4.78
C ASN A 103 9.99 -7.66 -4.93
N GLY A 104 10.80 -7.13 -5.85
CA GLY A 104 12.09 -7.75 -6.20
C GLY A 104 13.06 -7.84 -5.03
N TYR A 105 13.04 -6.86 -4.12
CA TYR A 105 13.89 -6.90 -2.92
C TYR A 105 13.41 -7.97 -1.93
N MET A 106 12.10 -8.07 -1.71
CA MET A 106 11.52 -9.10 -0.85
C MET A 106 11.75 -10.51 -1.43
N ASP A 107 11.60 -10.66 -2.75
CA ASP A 107 11.92 -11.90 -3.46
C ASP A 107 13.39 -12.27 -3.26
N GLU A 108 14.32 -11.33 -3.50
CA GLU A 108 15.76 -11.52 -3.31
C GLU A 108 16.09 -11.88 -1.84
N TRP A 109 15.43 -11.25 -0.86
CA TRP A 109 15.64 -11.57 0.54
C TRP A 109 15.19 -13.00 0.87
N PHE A 110 14.00 -13.41 0.42
CA PHE A 110 13.51 -14.77 0.61
C PHE A 110 14.36 -15.82 -0.13
N GLU A 111 14.95 -15.47 -1.27
CA GLU A 111 15.85 -16.37 -2.01
C GLU A 111 17.21 -16.54 -1.30
N ASN A 112 17.67 -15.54 -0.56
CA ASN A 112 18.98 -15.53 0.07
C ASN A 112 18.98 -15.85 1.58
N THR A 113 17.81 -15.93 2.21
CA THR A 113 17.69 -16.23 3.64
C THR A 113 17.79 -17.74 3.91
N ASP A 114 18.40 -18.11 5.05
CA ASP A 114 18.39 -19.48 5.61
C ASP A 114 17.14 -19.76 6.46
N MET A 115 16.27 -18.76 6.64
CA MET A 115 15.07 -18.88 7.45
C MET A 115 14.00 -19.73 6.76
N PRO A 116 13.27 -20.59 7.49
CA PRO A 116 12.12 -21.28 6.92
C PRO A 116 11.01 -20.27 6.62
N PHE A 117 10.48 -20.31 5.40
CA PHE A 117 9.34 -19.51 4.98
C PHE A 117 8.38 -20.31 4.09
N ILE A 118 7.11 -19.93 4.10
CA ILE A 118 6.06 -20.50 3.26
C ILE A 118 5.36 -19.36 2.51
N ARG A 119 5.36 -19.47 1.19
CA ARG A 119 4.59 -18.64 0.27
C ARG A 119 3.21 -19.24 0.08
N ILE A 120 2.19 -18.59 0.63
CA ILE A 120 0.80 -19.04 0.56
C ILE A 120 0.18 -18.48 -0.74
N PRO A 121 -0.38 -19.34 -1.61
CA PRO A 121 -1.09 -18.88 -2.80
C PRO A 121 -2.29 -17.98 -2.43
N PRO A 122 -2.56 -16.93 -3.20
CA PRO A 122 -3.59 -15.96 -2.89
C PRO A 122 -4.92 -16.45 -3.45
N ASP A 123 -5.47 -17.50 -2.83
CA ASP A 123 -6.79 -18.04 -3.20
C ASP A 123 -7.92 -17.12 -2.71
N PRO A 124 -9.01 -16.97 -3.49
CA PRO A 124 -10.15 -16.16 -3.07
C PRO A 124 -10.68 -16.57 -1.70
N LEU A 125 -10.83 -15.58 -0.81
CA LEU A 125 -11.48 -15.77 0.47
C LEU A 125 -12.97 -15.49 0.32
N LEU A 126 -13.78 -16.53 0.55
CA LEU A 126 -15.23 -16.46 0.49
C LEU A 126 -15.78 -16.82 1.88
N SER A 127 -16.37 -15.84 2.55
CA SER A 127 -17.11 -16.01 3.80
C SER A 127 -18.47 -15.31 3.73
N ALA A 128 -19.35 -15.59 4.69
CA ALA A 128 -20.67 -14.95 4.74
C ALA A 128 -20.58 -13.43 4.97
N GLU A 129 -19.56 -12.96 5.69
CA GLU A 129 -19.41 -11.56 6.11
C GLU A 129 -18.48 -10.76 5.18
N TRP A 130 -17.61 -11.46 4.47
CA TRP A 130 -16.57 -10.82 3.67
C TRP A 130 -16.06 -11.70 2.55
N THR A 131 -15.89 -11.09 1.37
CA THR A 131 -15.34 -11.75 0.18
C THR A 131 -14.18 -10.94 -0.36
N PHE A 132 -13.11 -11.62 -0.75
CA PHE A 132 -11.97 -11.01 -1.41
C PHE A 132 -11.40 -11.95 -2.46
N ASP A 133 -11.51 -11.54 -3.72
CA ASP A 133 -10.83 -12.17 -4.84
C ASP A 133 -9.64 -11.28 -5.24
N PRO A 134 -8.39 -11.73 -5.04
CA PRO A 134 -7.20 -10.98 -5.44
C PRO A 134 -7.21 -10.63 -6.93
N GLY A 135 -7.66 -11.56 -7.78
CA GLY A 135 -7.98 -11.41 -9.20
C GLY A 135 -8.76 -10.14 -9.48
N GLN A 136 -9.98 -10.12 -8.98
CA GLN A 136 -10.88 -8.99 -9.18
C GLN A 136 -10.32 -7.70 -8.55
N HIS A 137 -9.82 -7.79 -7.32
CA HIS A 137 -9.37 -6.62 -6.55
C HIS A 137 -8.23 -5.86 -7.25
N PHE A 138 -7.17 -6.56 -7.65
CA PHE A 138 -6.03 -5.91 -8.28
C PHE A 138 -6.30 -5.55 -9.74
N GLY A 139 -7.18 -6.28 -10.43
CA GLY A 139 -7.72 -5.89 -11.74
C GLY A 139 -8.43 -4.54 -11.69
N ASP A 140 -9.38 -4.38 -10.76
CA ASP A 140 -10.11 -3.13 -10.53
C ASP A 140 -9.16 -1.99 -10.15
N TRP A 141 -8.19 -2.25 -9.28
CA TRP A 141 -7.17 -1.27 -8.90
C TRP A 141 -6.32 -0.80 -10.08
N ARG A 142 -5.89 -1.73 -10.95
CA ARG A 142 -5.13 -1.37 -12.16
C ARG A 142 -5.96 -0.49 -13.08
N LYS A 143 -7.25 -0.82 -13.27
CA LYS A 143 -8.16 0.00 -14.07
C LYS A 143 -8.27 1.41 -13.50
N ARG A 144 -8.57 1.55 -12.21
CA ARG A 144 -8.66 2.87 -11.55
C ARG A 144 -7.35 3.65 -11.63
N HIS A 145 -6.21 2.98 -11.48
CA HIS A 145 -4.91 3.62 -11.63
C HIS A 145 -4.68 4.09 -13.08
N SER A 146 -5.04 3.29 -14.08
CA SER A 146 -4.97 3.70 -15.49
C SER A 146 -5.89 4.88 -15.78
N ASP A 147 -7.15 4.84 -15.32
CA ASP A 147 -8.11 5.94 -15.44
C ASP A 147 -7.54 7.21 -14.81
N TRP A 148 -6.95 7.09 -13.62
CA TRP A 148 -6.26 8.20 -12.96
C TRP A 148 -5.06 8.72 -13.77
N MET A 149 -4.22 7.86 -14.32
CA MET A 149 -3.08 8.31 -15.12
C MET A 149 -3.54 9.00 -16.41
N ASN A 150 -4.60 8.51 -17.04
CA ASN A 150 -5.16 9.06 -18.27
C ASN A 150 -5.89 10.39 -18.05
N SER A 151 -6.51 10.60 -16.88
CA SER A 151 -7.21 11.86 -16.57
C SER A 151 -6.27 12.99 -16.12
N LYS A 152 -4.94 12.84 -16.26
CA LYS A 152 -3.95 13.82 -15.82
C LYS A 152 -4.18 15.21 -16.42
N HIS A 153 -4.37 15.28 -17.74
CA HIS A 153 -4.57 16.56 -18.43
C HIS A 153 -5.83 17.27 -17.96
N GLU A 154 -6.93 16.55 -17.78
CA GLU A 154 -8.20 17.11 -17.28
C GLU A 154 -8.05 17.63 -15.86
N ARG A 155 -7.35 16.90 -14.98
CA ARG A 155 -7.06 17.35 -13.61
C ARG A 155 -6.18 18.58 -13.58
N GLU A 156 -5.12 18.62 -14.39
CA GLU A 156 -4.25 19.79 -14.50
C GLU A 156 -5.04 21.01 -15.00
N ALA A 157 -5.87 20.85 -16.03
CA ALA A 157 -6.73 21.93 -16.54
C ALA A 157 -7.73 22.41 -15.48
N PHE A 158 -8.38 21.50 -14.76
CA PHE A 158 -9.32 21.83 -13.69
C PHE A 158 -8.62 22.58 -12.54
N ALA A 159 -7.50 22.04 -12.05
CA ALA A 159 -6.76 22.66 -10.95
C ALA A 159 -6.21 24.04 -11.33
N LEU A 160 -5.74 24.21 -12.57
CA LEU A 160 -5.29 25.51 -13.07
C LEU A 160 -6.44 26.52 -13.11
N ARG A 161 -7.56 26.15 -13.74
CA ARG A 161 -8.75 27.01 -13.83
C ARG A 161 -9.20 27.44 -12.44
N ARG A 162 -9.33 26.48 -11.51
CA ARG A 162 -9.76 26.76 -10.13
C ARG A 162 -8.77 27.65 -9.39
N SER A 163 -7.47 27.44 -9.59
CA SER A 163 -6.42 28.29 -8.99
C SER A 163 -6.49 29.74 -9.50
N LEU A 164 -6.79 29.93 -10.78
CA LEU A 164 -6.94 31.26 -11.38
C LEU A 164 -8.20 31.97 -10.85
N GLU A 165 -9.34 31.27 -10.77
CA GLU A 165 -10.57 31.81 -10.16
C GLU A 165 -10.33 32.28 -8.71
N LEU A 166 -9.66 31.47 -7.89
CA LEU A 166 -9.33 31.83 -6.50
C LEU A 166 -8.27 32.95 -6.41
N GLN A 167 -7.39 33.08 -7.42
CA GLN A 167 -6.45 34.18 -7.50
C GLN A 167 -7.15 35.50 -7.82
N GLU A 168 -8.18 35.48 -8.65
CA GLU A 168 -9.00 36.67 -8.97
C GLU A 168 -9.76 37.21 -7.76
N THR A 169 -10.10 36.36 -6.78
CA THR A 169 -10.68 36.80 -5.50
C THR A 169 -9.66 37.43 -4.55
N GLY A 170 -8.40 37.58 -4.97
CA GLY A 170 -7.33 38.21 -4.19
C GLY A 170 -6.70 37.31 -3.12
N LEU A 171 -6.97 35.99 -3.14
CA LEU A 171 -6.38 35.07 -2.17
C LEU A 171 -4.87 34.92 -2.38
N SER A 172 -4.14 34.77 -1.27
CA SER A 172 -2.72 34.42 -1.30
C SER A 172 -2.55 33.00 -1.82
N VAL A 173 -1.38 32.68 -2.40
CA VAL A 173 -1.12 31.34 -2.94
C VAL A 173 -1.24 30.25 -1.86
N ASN A 174 -0.89 30.55 -0.60
CA ASN A 174 -1.10 29.60 0.49
C ASN A 174 -2.59 29.34 0.75
N ALA A 175 -3.42 30.39 0.80
CA ALA A 175 -4.86 30.26 0.98
C ALA A 175 -5.53 29.51 -0.18
N ILE A 176 -5.06 29.71 -1.42
CA ILE A 176 -5.51 28.93 -2.58
C ILE A 176 -5.17 27.44 -2.39
N ALA A 177 -3.95 27.11 -1.95
CA ALA A 177 -3.56 25.73 -1.71
C ALA A 177 -4.43 25.05 -0.64
N GLU A 178 -4.71 25.74 0.47
CA GLU A 178 -5.61 25.28 1.52
C GLU A 178 -7.03 25.04 0.99
N GLN A 179 -7.55 25.98 0.21
CA GLN A 179 -8.88 25.88 -0.39
C GLN A 179 -8.98 24.70 -1.37
N LEU A 180 -7.99 24.53 -2.25
CA LEU A 180 -7.94 23.39 -3.17
C LEU A 180 -7.91 22.04 -2.42
N ASN A 181 -7.16 21.96 -1.32
CA ASN A 181 -7.14 20.77 -0.48
C ASN A 181 -8.49 20.51 0.20
N MET A 182 -9.16 21.56 0.69
CA MET A 182 -10.49 21.49 1.29
C MET A 182 -11.55 21.01 0.28
N GLU A 183 -11.46 21.50 -0.95
CA GLU A 183 -12.29 21.08 -2.09
C GLU A 183 -11.93 19.70 -2.63
N LYS A 184 -10.91 19.03 -2.07
CA LYS A 184 -10.36 17.76 -2.55
C LYS A 184 -9.96 17.81 -4.02
N THR A 185 -9.48 18.96 -4.49
CA THR A 185 -8.91 19.13 -5.83
C THR A 185 -7.49 18.57 -5.83
N PRO A 186 -7.23 17.42 -6.46
CA PRO A 186 -5.93 16.78 -6.39
C PRO A 186 -4.86 17.55 -7.15
N SER A 187 -3.62 17.53 -6.64
CA SER A 187 -2.48 17.98 -7.44
C SER A 187 -2.19 17.01 -8.60
N PRO A 188 -1.36 17.41 -9.58
CA PRO A 188 -0.96 16.52 -10.68
C PRO A 188 -0.31 15.22 -10.20
N THR A 189 0.29 15.25 -9.00
CA THR A 189 0.95 14.11 -8.36
C THR A 189 0.06 13.35 -7.37
N GLY A 190 -1.18 13.80 -7.14
CA GLY A 190 -2.08 13.30 -6.10
C GLY A 190 -1.73 13.74 -4.68
N LYS A 191 -0.54 14.33 -4.45
CA LYS A 191 -0.16 14.90 -3.15
C LYS A 191 -0.98 16.15 -2.81
N PRO A 192 -1.14 16.51 -1.53
CA PRO A 192 -1.76 17.77 -1.15
C PRO A 192 -1.05 18.99 -1.77
N TRP A 193 -1.81 20.03 -2.07
CA TRP A 193 -1.27 21.33 -2.43
C TRP A 193 -0.52 21.95 -1.24
N ARG A 194 0.61 22.53 -1.54
CA ARG A 194 1.41 23.38 -0.66
C ARG A 194 1.71 24.65 -1.45
N GLU A 195 1.95 25.76 -0.76
CA GLU A 195 2.26 27.02 -1.45
C GLU A 195 3.37 26.86 -2.50
N SER A 196 4.45 26.14 -2.16
CA SER A 196 5.60 25.94 -3.06
C SER A 196 5.26 25.12 -4.31
N ASN A 197 4.49 24.04 -4.19
CA ASN A 197 4.13 23.20 -5.33
C ASN A 197 3.05 23.87 -6.19
N LEU A 198 2.15 24.65 -5.59
CA LEU A 198 1.13 25.42 -6.30
C LEU A 198 1.76 26.56 -7.10
N ARG A 199 2.72 27.31 -6.52
CA ARG A 199 3.47 28.34 -7.27
C ARG A 199 4.16 27.75 -8.49
N THR A 200 4.83 26.61 -8.32
CA THR A 200 5.53 25.92 -9.40
C THR A 200 4.56 25.45 -10.49
N PHE A 201 3.44 24.88 -10.08
CA PHE A 201 2.38 24.43 -10.98
C PHE A 201 1.80 25.59 -11.79
N MET A 202 1.34 26.66 -11.13
CA MET A 202 0.78 27.82 -11.81
C MET A 202 1.79 28.48 -12.76
N LYS A 203 3.08 28.53 -12.39
CA LYS A 203 4.13 29.07 -13.28
C LYS A 203 4.35 28.21 -14.52
N LYS A 204 4.28 26.89 -14.39
CA LYS A 204 4.48 25.95 -15.51
C LYS A 204 3.35 26.00 -16.55
N HIS A 205 2.15 26.38 -16.12
CA HIS A 205 0.94 26.39 -16.93
C HIS A 205 0.43 27.81 -17.29
N LYS A 206 1.22 28.85 -17.00
CA LYS A 206 1.06 30.20 -17.55
C LYS A 206 1.88 30.33 -18.83
#